data_AF-A0AAE5SCM5-F1
#
_entry.id   AF-A0AAE5SCM5-F1
#
_cell.length_a   1.000
_cell.length_b   1.000
_cell.length_c   1.000
_cell.angle_alpha   90.00
_cell.angle_beta   90.00
_cell.angle_gamma   90.00
#
_symmetry.space_group_name_H-M   'P 1'
#
loop_
_entity.id
_entity.type
_entity.pdbx_description
1 polymer ?
#
loop_
_entity_poly.entity_id
_entity_poly.type
_entity_poly.pdbx_seq_one_letter_code
_entity_poly.pdbx_strand_id
1 'polypeptide(L)'
;MATPSAPTLPIPVVKGASATNEISLSKGIVLELPAFKDPRCTFVILNLVNADNSNRPLLIGSSPITSGDPTIITLENKGRDPSMTFQPTQKARITGSVQVTGMDTWSDTPESAIYSLVQ
;
A
#
# COMPACT_ATOMS: atom_id res chain seq x y z
N MET A 1 2.34 28.31 -18.66
CA MET A 1 3.04 27.14 -18.08
C MET A 1 2.07 25.99 -18.10
N ALA A 2 2.44 24.84 -18.68
CA ALA A 2 1.60 23.64 -18.62
C ALA A 2 1.80 22.99 -17.25
N THR A 3 0.71 22.76 -16.52
CA THR A 3 0.75 21.97 -15.28
C THR A 3 1.28 20.57 -15.62
N PRO A 4 2.28 20.04 -14.90
CA PRO A 4 2.77 18.69 -15.15
C PRO A 4 1.62 17.68 -15.00
N SER A 5 1.49 16.77 -15.97
CA SER A 5 0.50 15.69 -15.87
C SER A 5 0.88 14.71 -14.77
N ALA A 6 -0.13 14.17 -14.08
CA ALA A 6 0.03 13.12 -13.09
C ALA A 6 0.70 11.87 -13.71
N PRO A 7 1.55 11.16 -12.96
CA PRO A 7 2.12 9.90 -13.40
C PRO A 7 1.03 8.82 -13.53
N THR A 8 1.25 7.84 -14.42
CA THR A 8 0.48 6.60 -14.39
C THR A 8 1.08 5.67 -13.35
N LEU A 9 0.39 5.48 -12.22
CA LEU A 9 0.85 4.66 -11.11
C LEU A 9 0.26 3.25 -11.19
N PRO A 10 1.04 2.20 -10.87
CA PRO A 10 0.53 0.84 -10.84
C PRO A 10 -0.32 0.57 -9.59
N ILE A 11 -1.14 -0.46 -9.66
CA ILE A 11 -1.94 -0.93 -8.51
C ILE A 11 -0.99 -1.59 -7.49
N PRO A 12 -0.96 -1.14 -6.22
CA PRO A 12 -0.21 -1.81 -5.17
C PRO A 12 -0.78 -3.20 -4.86
N VAL A 13 0.09 -4.13 -4.44
CA VAL A 13 -0.29 -5.50 -4.12
C VAL A 13 0.31 -5.98 -2.80
N VAL A 14 -0.27 -7.01 -2.18
CA VAL A 14 0.38 -7.71 -1.07
C VAL A 14 1.23 -8.84 -1.63
N LYS A 15 2.54 -8.74 -1.42
CA LYS A 15 3.50 -9.75 -1.84
C LYS A 15 3.31 -11.01 -1.00
N GLY A 16 3.14 -12.14 -1.69
CA GLY A 16 2.88 -13.43 -1.04
C GLY A 16 1.42 -13.66 -0.65
N ALA A 17 0.49 -12.81 -1.11
CA ALA A 17 -0.93 -13.14 -1.05
C ALA A 17 -1.24 -14.40 -1.87
N SER A 18 -2.24 -15.17 -1.44
CA SER A 18 -2.68 -16.36 -2.19
C SER A 18 -3.36 -15.99 -3.51
N ALA A 19 -3.59 -16.98 -4.38
CA ALA A 19 -4.34 -16.80 -5.62
C ALA A 19 -5.79 -16.32 -5.39
N THR A 20 -6.33 -16.46 -4.17
CA THR A 20 -7.65 -16.00 -3.75
C THR A 20 -7.58 -14.69 -2.94
N ASN A 21 -6.45 -13.96 -3.00
CA ASN A 21 -6.20 -12.72 -2.26
C ASN A 21 -6.24 -12.89 -0.73
N GLU A 22 -5.68 -13.98 -0.21
CA GLU A 22 -5.55 -14.15 1.25
C GLU A 22 -4.20 -13.67 1.74
N ILE A 23 -4.19 -12.95 2.86
CA ILE A 23 -2.99 -12.49 3.56
C ILE A 23 -2.92 -13.23 4.90
N SER A 24 -1.84 -13.96 5.12
CA SER A 24 -1.60 -14.64 6.38
C SER A 24 -1.00 -13.69 7.43
N LEU A 25 -1.70 -13.56 8.55
CA LEU A 25 -1.29 -12.74 9.70
C LEU A 25 -0.19 -13.38 10.54
N SER A 26 0.09 -14.69 10.38
CA SER A 26 1.23 -15.35 11.03
C SER A 26 2.58 -14.98 10.42
N LYS A 27 2.59 -14.29 9.28
CA LYS A 27 3.79 -13.79 8.59
C LYS A 27 3.81 -12.26 8.60
N GLY A 28 4.98 -11.67 8.34
CA GLY A 28 5.07 -10.23 8.08
C GLY A 28 4.25 -9.87 6.83
N ILE A 29 3.54 -8.74 6.87
CA ILE A 29 2.76 -8.28 5.72
C ILE A 29 3.68 -7.43 4.85
N VAL A 30 3.83 -7.78 3.57
CA VAL A 30 4.71 -7.07 2.66
C VAL A 30 3.88 -6.43 1.55
N LEU A 31 3.82 -5.10 1.53
CA LEU A 31 3.22 -4.35 0.45
C LEU A 31 4.26 -4.11 -0.65
N GLU A 32 3.83 -4.21 -1.89
CA GLU A 32 4.64 -3.93 -3.07
C GLU A 32 3.90 -2.92 -3.94
N LEU A 33 4.57 -1.80 -4.25
CA LEU A 33 4.21 -0.97 -5.40
C LEU A 33 5.01 -1.50 -6.59
N PRO A 34 4.37 -2.08 -7.62
CA PRO A 34 5.08 -2.62 -8.77
C PRO A 34 5.98 -1.59 -9.44
N ALA A 35 7.01 -2.07 -10.15
CA ALA A 35 7.93 -1.20 -10.88
C ALA A 35 7.20 -0.33 -11.90
N PHE A 36 7.55 0.94 -11.97
CA PHE A 36 7.10 1.88 -12.98
C PHE A 36 8.20 2.88 -13.30
N LYS A 37 8.10 3.54 -14.45
CA LYS A 37 9.16 4.42 -14.99
C LYS A 37 8.69 5.86 -15.06
N ASP A 38 8.63 6.53 -13.90
CA ASP A 38 8.52 7.99 -13.83
C ASP A 38 9.60 8.51 -12.85
N PRO A 39 10.67 9.14 -13.37
CA PRO A 39 11.79 9.60 -12.52
C PRO A 39 11.41 10.76 -11.60
N ARG A 40 10.22 11.37 -11.76
CA ARG A 40 9.73 12.43 -10.87
C ARG A 40 9.19 11.86 -9.56
N CYS A 41 8.83 10.58 -9.52
CA CYS A 41 8.28 9.92 -8.34
C CYS A 41 9.41 9.52 -7.38
N THR A 42 9.42 10.08 -6.19
CA THR A 42 10.57 9.99 -5.27
C THR A 42 10.28 9.18 -4.01
N PHE A 43 9.03 9.15 -3.58
CA PHE A 43 8.63 8.58 -2.30
C PHE A 43 7.20 8.07 -2.35
N VAL A 44 6.90 6.99 -1.62
CA VAL A 44 5.54 6.44 -1.51
C VAL A 44 5.17 6.19 -0.05
N ILE A 45 3.91 6.44 0.26
CA ILE A 45 3.25 5.95 1.48
C ILE A 45 2.18 4.94 1.03
N LEU A 46 2.23 3.73 1.57
CA LEU A 46 1.18 2.72 1.38
C LEU A 46 0.54 2.39 2.73
N ASN A 47 -0.78 2.19 2.69
CA ASN A 47 -1.60 1.87 3.83
C ASN A 47 -2.33 0.56 3.58
N LEU A 48 -2.33 -0.35 4.56
CA LEU A 48 -3.29 -1.43 4.62
C LEU A 48 -4.46 -0.97 5.51
N VAL A 49 -5.61 -0.71 4.88
CA VAL A 49 -6.82 -0.20 5.53
C VAL A 49 -7.89 -1.29 5.59
N ASN A 50 -8.84 -1.16 6.52
CA ASN A 50 -10.01 -2.05 6.54
C ASN A 50 -10.90 -1.80 5.31
N ALA A 51 -11.39 -2.88 4.70
CA ALA A 51 -12.21 -2.79 3.50
C ALA A 51 -13.62 -2.24 3.78
N ASP A 52 -14.09 -2.30 5.03
CA ASP A 52 -15.36 -1.72 5.48
C ASP A 52 -15.32 -0.19 5.69
N ASN A 53 -14.18 0.46 5.38
CA ASN A 53 -13.90 1.88 5.59
C ASN A 53 -13.85 2.31 7.06
N SER A 54 -13.70 1.39 8.02
CA SER A 54 -13.36 1.75 9.38
C SER A 54 -11.97 2.38 9.43
N ASN A 55 -11.78 3.36 10.32
CA ASN A 55 -10.49 4.02 10.49
C ASN A 55 -9.43 3.14 11.19
N ARG A 56 -9.83 1.97 11.71
CA ARG A 56 -8.97 1.04 12.44
C ARG A 56 -9.44 -0.41 12.21
N PRO A 57 -8.52 -1.39 12.13
CA PRO A 57 -7.06 -1.23 12.18
C PRO A 57 -6.49 -0.61 10.90
N LEU A 58 -5.33 0.04 11.03
CA LEU A 58 -4.61 0.72 9.95
C LEU A 58 -3.12 0.47 10.12
N LEU A 59 -2.48 -0.11 9.10
CA LEU A 59 -1.03 -0.24 9.04
C LEU A 59 -0.50 0.67 7.94
N ILE A 60 0.52 1.45 8.26
CA ILE A 60 1.11 2.44 7.35
C ILE A 60 2.59 2.15 7.23
N GLY A 61 3.12 2.24 6.02
CA GLY A 61 4.55 2.25 5.78
C GLY A 61 4.91 3.15 4.62
N SER A 62 6.18 3.47 4.52
CA SER A 62 6.68 4.38 3.50
C SER A 62 8.09 4.01 3.07
N SER A 63 8.46 4.37 1.85
CA SER A 63 9.78 4.05 1.29
C SER A 63 10.12 4.98 0.13
N PRO A 64 11.42 5.27 -0.11
CA PRO A 64 11.83 5.92 -1.35
C PRO A 64 11.53 5.05 -2.58
N ILE A 65 11.22 5.70 -3.70
CA ILE A 65 11.02 5.04 -4.99
C ILE A 65 12.33 5.09 -5.79
N THR A 66 12.69 3.94 -6.36
CA THR A 66 13.73 3.84 -7.38
C THR A 66 13.05 3.57 -8.72
N SER A 67 13.21 4.47 -9.70
CA SER A 67 12.54 4.36 -11.00
C SER A 67 12.93 3.07 -11.72
N GLY A 68 11.95 2.32 -12.18
CA GLY A 68 12.14 1.02 -12.83
C GLY A 68 12.22 -0.18 -11.89
N ASP A 69 12.26 0.02 -10.58
CA ASP A 69 12.29 -1.05 -9.58
C ASP A 69 11.01 -1.09 -8.74
N PRO A 70 10.57 -2.29 -8.28
CA PRO A 70 9.45 -2.39 -7.36
C PRO A 70 9.83 -1.82 -5.99
N THR A 71 8.89 -1.11 -5.38
CA THR A 71 9.08 -0.58 -4.01
C THR A 71 8.43 -1.52 -3.01
N ILE A 72 9.21 -2.00 -2.04
CA ILE A 72 8.79 -2.98 -1.03
C ILE A 72 8.67 -2.30 0.33
N ILE A 73 7.55 -2.54 1.02
CA ILE A 73 7.27 -2.00 2.35
C ILE A 73 6.81 -3.15 3.25
N THR A 74 7.57 -3.43 4.30
CA THR A 74 7.21 -4.44 5.30
C THR A 74 6.45 -3.79 6.45
N LEU A 75 5.27 -4.32 6.76
CA LEU A 75 4.39 -3.88 7.84
C LEU A 75 4.32 -4.94 8.93
N GLU A 76 4.30 -4.48 10.17
CA GLU A 76 4.12 -5.34 11.34
C GLU A 76 2.70 -5.23 11.87
N ASN A 77 1.99 -6.35 11.91
CA ASN A 77 0.68 -6.44 12.55
C ASN A 77 0.83 -6.72 14.06
N LYS A 78 1.49 -5.80 14.78
CA LYS A 78 1.82 -5.95 16.21
C LYS A 78 1.47 -4.68 16.99
N GLY A 79 0.18 -4.42 17.18
CA GLY A 79 -0.31 -3.34 18.03
C GLY A 79 -0.41 -3.78 19.50
N ARG A 80 -0.10 -2.89 20.45
CA ARG A 80 -0.46 -3.08 21.88
C ARG A 80 -1.97 -2.99 22.11
N ASP A 81 -2.65 -2.20 21.27
CA ASP A 81 -4.10 -2.07 21.23
C ASP A 81 -4.66 -3.09 20.23
N PRO A 82 -5.52 -4.05 20.66
CA PRO A 82 -6.14 -5.01 19.77
C PRO A 82 -6.95 -4.37 18.64
N SER A 83 -7.51 -3.18 18.85
CA SER A 83 -8.26 -2.45 17.82
C SER A 83 -7.37 -1.92 16.69
N MET A 84 -6.06 -1.86 16.91
CA MET A 84 -5.05 -1.46 15.94
C MET A 84 -4.38 -2.64 15.23
N THR A 85 -4.80 -3.86 15.57
CA THR A 85 -4.23 -5.08 15.00
C THR A 85 -5.30 -5.74 14.14
N PHE A 86 -4.93 -6.05 12.89
CA PHE A 86 -5.76 -6.85 12.01
C PHE A 86 -6.01 -8.22 12.62
N GLN A 87 -7.27 -8.64 12.63
CA GLN A 87 -7.74 -9.92 13.12
C GLN A 87 -8.05 -10.86 11.94
N PRO A 88 -7.95 -12.19 12.13
CA PRO A 88 -8.47 -13.14 11.16
C PRO A 88 -9.93 -12.83 10.84
N THR A 89 -10.38 -13.15 9.62
CA THR A 89 -11.72 -12.88 9.04
C THR A 89 -12.00 -11.45 8.60
N GLN A 90 -11.17 -10.48 9.00
CA GLN A 90 -11.27 -9.13 8.46
C GLN A 90 -10.86 -9.08 7.00
N LYS A 91 -11.30 -8.02 6.31
CA LYS A 91 -10.90 -7.74 4.94
C LYS A 91 -10.14 -6.44 4.88
N ALA A 92 -9.12 -6.38 4.04
CA ALA A 92 -8.29 -5.20 3.89
C ALA A 92 -8.10 -4.83 2.43
N ARG A 93 -7.79 -3.57 2.17
CA ARG A 93 -7.30 -3.10 0.87
C ARG A 93 -6.10 -2.19 1.05
N ILE A 94 -5.34 -1.99 -0.02
CA ILE A 94 -4.21 -1.07 -0.05
C ILE A 94 -4.68 0.23 -0.67
N THR A 95 -4.38 1.31 0.03
CA THR A 95 -4.43 2.67 -0.51
C THR A 95 -3.03 3.27 -0.40
N GLY A 96 -2.76 4.33 -1.16
CA GLY A 96 -1.44 4.93 -1.13
C GLY A 96 -1.36 6.21 -1.91
N SER A 97 -0.28 6.94 -1.66
CA SER A 97 0.02 8.18 -2.35
C SER A 97 1.52 8.27 -2.61
N VAL A 98 1.86 8.84 -3.76
CA VAL A 98 3.23 9.00 -4.26
C VAL A 98 3.58 10.47 -4.34
N GLN A 99 4.73 10.84 -3.79
CA GLN A 99 5.31 12.16 -3.98
C GLN A 99 5.88 12.29 -5.38
N VAL A 100 5.46 13.33 -6.11
CA VAL A 100 5.90 13.61 -7.49
C VAL A 100 6.56 14.98 -7.55
N THR A 101 7.81 15.01 -7.98
CA THR A 101 8.57 16.25 -8.17
C THR A 101 7.87 17.15 -9.20
N GLY A 102 7.64 18.41 -8.83
CA GLY A 102 6.95 19.40 -9.66
C GLY A 102 5.42 19.38 -9.56
N MET A 103 4.85 18.60 -8.64
CA MET A 103 3.42 18.65 -8.29
C MET A 103 3.25 19.14 -6.85
N ASP A 104 2.24 19.99 -6.62
CA ASP A 104 1.92 20.52 -5.29
C ASP A 104 1.19 19.50 -4.41
N THR A 105 0.66 18.44 -5.00
CA THR A 105 -0.08 17.37 -4.33
C THR A 105 0.57 16.02 -4.57
N TRP A 106 0.37 15.11 -3.63
CA TRP A 106 0.72 13.71 -3.83
C TRP A 106 -0.27 13.08 -4.80
N SER A 107 0.20 12.16 -5.62
CA SER A 107 -0.64 11.42 -6.57
C SER A 107 -1.07 10.11 -5.94
N ASP A 108 -2.38 9.87 -5.86
CA ASP A 108 -2.90 8.63 -5.28
C ASP A 108 -2.63 7.43 -6.18
N THR A 109 -2.23 6.31 -5.57
CA THR A 109 -2.16 5.03 -6.26
C THR A 109 -3.57 4.52 -6.51
N PRO A 110 -3.84 3.79 -7.59
CA PRO A 110 -5.08 3.03 -7.73
C PRO A 110 -5.34 2.14 -6.50
N GLU A 111 -6.60 1.98 -6.12
CA GLU A 111 -6.96 1.05 -5.04
C GLU A 111 -6.64 -0.40 -5.45
N SER A 112 -6.15 -1.19 -4.50
CA SER A 112 -5.90 -2.61 -4.73
C SER A 112 -7.19 -3.45 -4.73
N ALA A 113 -7.04 -4.73 -5.05
CA ALA A 113 -8.04 -5.74 -4.69
C ALA A 113 -8.30 -5.76 -3.17
N ILE A 114 -9.46 -6.31 -2.80
CA ILE A 114 -9.78 -6.62 -1.40
C ILE A 114 -9.16 -7.97 -1.05
N TYR A 115 -8.45 -8.00 0.06
CA TYR A 115 -7.80 -9.19 0.62
C TYR A 115 -8.55 -9.70 1.85
N SER A 116 -8.60 -11.02 2.00
CA SER A 116 -9.09 -11.67 3.22
C SER A 116 -7.93 -11.97 4.17
N LEU A 117 -8.09 -11.66 5.45
CA LEU A 117 -7.06 -11.86 6.45
C LEU A 117 -7.26 -13.22 7.13
N VAL A 118 -6.24 -14.06 7.05
CA VAL A 118 -6.25 -15.43 7.59
C VAL A 118 -5.11 -15.63 8.57
N GLN A 119 -5.16 -16.70 9.37
CA GLN A 119 -4.11 -17.02 10.34
C GLN A 119 -2.97 -17.78 9.67
#